data_AF-A0A928ITD8-F1
#
_entry.id   AF-A0A928ITD8-F1
#
_cell.length_a   1.000
_cell.length_b   1.000
_cell.length_c   1.000
_cell.angle_alpha   90.00
_cell.angle_beta   90.00
_cell.angle_gamma   90.00
#
_symmetry.space_group_name_H-M   'P 1'
#
loop_
_entity.id
_entity.type
_entity.pdbx_description
1 polymer ?
#
loop_
_entity_poly.entity_id
_entity_poly.type
_entity_poly.pdbx_seq_one_letter_code
_entity_poly.pdbx_strand_id
1 'polypeptide(L)' 'MIIELHYSNNIPDIDNMSIEELENYLDELEDQMFDLEENEPDENSDKYEEWEDKYVELQDLIAEVEDRIDELDEDN' A
#
# COMPACT_ATOMS: atom_id res chain seq x y z
N MET A 1 -6.51 -20.36 -15.58
CA MET A 1 -5.92 -19.11 -16.08
C MET A 1 -5.56 -18.34 -14.84
N ILE A 2 -4.29 -18.38 -14.45
CA ILE A 2 -3.80 -17.55 -13.35
C ILE A 2 -3.63 -16.18 -13.97
N ILE A 3 -4.38 -15.20 -13.48
CA ILE A 3 -4.22 -13.82 -13.91
C ILE A 3 -2.91 -13.37 -13.26
N GLU A 4 -1.84 -13.37 -14.05
CA GLU A 4 -0.63 -12.61 -13.73
C GLU A 4 -1.06 -11.13 -13.76
N LEU A 5 -1.40 -10.61 -12.58
CA LEU A 5 -1.48 -9.18 -12.35
C LEU A 5 -0.12 -8.63 -12.78
N HIS A 6 -0.14 -7.81 -13.83
CA HIS A 6 1.05 -7.14 -14.33
C HIS A 6 1.44 -6.05 -13.32
N TYR A 7 2.04 -6.46 -12.21
CA TYR A 7 2.80 -5.61 -11.31
C TYR A 7 3.99 -5.05 -12.10
N SER A 8 3.84 -3.86 -12.66
CA SER A 8 4.91 -3.21 -13.40
C SER A 8 5.27 -1.88 -12.75
N ASN A 9 6.37 -1.96 -11.99
CA ASN A 9 7.40 -0.94 -11.76
C ASN A 9 7.23 -0.04 -10.51
N ASN A 10 7.41 -0.65 -9.33
CA ASN A 10 7.99 -0.12 -8.08
C ASN A 10 7.25 -0.69 -6.85
N ILE A 11 7.16 -2.02 -6.71
CA ILE A 11 6.89 -2.58 -5.38
C ILE A 11 8.21 -2.41 -4.61
N PRO A 12 8.24 -1.66 -3.50
CA PRO A 12 9.44 -1.54 -2.70
C PRO A 12 9.80 -2.91 -2.12
N ASP A 13 11.09 -3.13 -1.92
CA ASP A 13 11.60 -4.41 -1.42
C ASP A 13 11.41 -4.50 0.10
N ILE A 14 10.14 -4.61 0.54
CA ILE A 14 9.68 -4.64 1.94
C ILE A 14 10.45 -5.70 2.75
N ASP A 15 10.68 -6.87 2.15
CA ASP A 15 11.42 -7.98 2.77
C ASP A 15 12.83 -7.60 3.23
N ASN A 16 13.48 -6.65 2.54
CA ASN A 16 14.87 -6.26 2.75
C ASN A 16 15.03 -4.93 3.52
N MET A 17 13.94 -4.26 3.87
CA MET A 17 13.99 -3.04 4.69
C MET A 17 14.21 -3.36 6.17
N SER A 18 14.90 -2.46 6.86
CA SER A 18 14.96 -2.45 8.33
C SER A 18 13.66 -1.95 8.94
N ILE A 19 13.42 -2.21 10.24
CA ILE A 19 12.23 -1.70 10.96
C ILE A 19 12.10 -0.18 10.80
N GLU A 20 13.19 0.58 10.96
CA GLU A 20 13.15 2.05 10.80
C GLU A 20 12.78 2.46 9.37
N GLU A 21 13.25 1.74 8.35
CA GLU A 21 12.86 2.00 6.95
C GLU A 21 11.39 1.65 6.69
N LEU A 22 10.89 0.57 7.29
CA LEU A 22 9.49 0.15 7.19
C LEU A 22 8.55 1.13 7.89
N GLU A 23 8.89 1.61 9.09
CA GLU A 23 8.11 2.61 9.83
C GLU A 23 8.01 3.92 9.02
N ASN A 24 9.13 4.42 8.48
CA ASN A 24 9.12 5.62 7.64
C ASN A 24 8.31 5.39 6.34
N TYR A 25 8.39 4.19 5.77
CA TYR A 25 7.65 3.87 4.57
C TYR A 25 6.15 3.74 4.84
N LEU A 26 5.76 3.18 5.99
CA LEU A 26 4.38 3.16 6.45
C LEU A 26 3.81 4.57 6.61
N ASP A 27 4.55 5.48 7.25
CA ASP A 27 4.15 6.90 7.35
C ASP A 27 3.90 7.52 5.96
N GLU A 28 4.77 7.24 4.98
CA GLU A 28 4.59 7.72 3.59
C GLU A 28 3.36 7.13 2.90
N LEU A 29 3.00 5.87 3.20
CA LEU A 29 1.81 5.22 2.67
C LEU A 29 0.53 5.76 3.31
N GLU A 30 0.54 5.99 4.63
CA GLU A 30 -0.57 6.61 5.35
C GLU A 30 -0.85 8.04 4.86
N ASP A 31 0.20 8.84 4.60
CA ASP A 31 0.07 10.17 4.00
C ASP A 31 -0.55 10.10 2.60
N GLN A 32 -0.12 9.14 1.77
CA GLN A 32 -0.72 8.91 0.45
C GLN A 32 -2.18 8.48 0.54
N MET A 33 -2.54 7.68 1.55
CA MET A 33 -3.91 7.22 1.77
C MET A 33 -4.80 8.39 2.15
N PHE A 34 -4.33 9.24 3.06
CA PHE A 34 -5.02 10.45 3.45
C PHE A 34 -5.28 11.37 2.24
N ASP A 35 -4.25 11.62 1.42
CA ASP A 35 -4.39 12.41 0.20
C ASP A 35 -5.37 11.76 -0.80
N LEU A 36 -5.37 10.43 -0.91
CA LEU A 36 -6.27 9.70 -1.81
C LEU A 36 -7.73 9.81 -1.34
N GLU A 37 -7.98 9.64 -0.04
CA GLU A 37 -9.30 9.80 0.59
C GLU A 37 -9.83 11.23 0.48
N GLU A 38 -8.99 12.26 0.66
CA GLU A 38 -9.40 13.66 0.47
C GLU A 38 -9.81 13.96 -0.99
N ASN A 39 -9.35 13.14 -1.94
CA ASN A 39 -9.65 13.27 -3.37
C ASN A 39 -10.61 12.19 -3.89
N GLU A 40 -11.42 11.57 -3.00
CA GLU A 40 -12.45 10.60 -3.38
C GLU A 40 -13.42 11.18 -4.44
N PRO A 41 -13.54 10.55 -5.63
CA PRO A 41 -14.49 10.96 -6.65
C PRO A 41 -15.92 10.48 -6.29
N ASP A 42 -16.93 11.06 -6.94
CA ASP A 42 -18.31 10.57 -6.80
C ASP A 42 -18.40 9.08 -7.20
N GLU A 43 -19.04 8.26 -6.36
CA GLU A 43 -19.25 6.81 -6.57
C GLU A 43 -19.86 6.44 -7.93
N ASN A 44 -20.55 7.38 -8.58
CA ASN A 44 -21.17 7.18 -9.90
C ASN A 44 -20.29 7.71 -11.06
N SER A 45 -19.07 8.19 -10.76
CA SER A 45 -18.12 8.68 -11.75
C SER A 45 -17.32 7.54 -12.36
N ASP A 46 -17.00 7.66 -13.64
CA ASP A 46 -16.04 6.78 -14.32
C ASP A 46 -14.64 6.77 -13.67
N LYS A 47 -14.34 7.72 -12.77
CA LYS A 47 -13.08 7.78 -12.02
C LYS A 47 -13.09 6.98 -10.72
N TYR A 48 -14.27 6.56 -10.25
CA TYR A 48 -14.39 5.85 -8.97
C TYR A 48 -13.72 4.48 -9.03
N GLU A 49 -13.88 3.73 -10.12
CA GLU A 49 -13.22 2.43 -10.31
C GLU A 49 -11.68 2.56 -10.22
N GLU A 50 -11.09 3.56 -10.90
CA GLU A 50 -9.63 3.80 -10.82
C GLU A 50 -9.17 4.26 -9.43
N TRP A 51 -9.99 5.03 -8.72
CA TRP A 51 -9.71 5.45 -7.36
C TRP A 51 -9.80 4.28 -6.37
N GLU A 52 -10.84 3.44 -6.50
CA GLU A 52 -11.05 2.23 -5.70
C GLU A 52 -9.91 1.24 -5.90
N ASP A 53 -9.48 1.01 -7.14
CA ASP A 53 -8.32 0.15 -7.43
C ASP A 53 -7.06 0.66 -6.70
N LYS A 54 -6.76 1.97 -6.77
CA LYS A 54 -5.61 2.55 -6.06
C LYS A 54 -5.75 2.49 -4.55
N TYR A 55 -6.96 2.68 -4.04
CA TYR A 55 -7.25 2.63 -2.61
C TYR A 55 -6.99 1.23 -2.06
N VAL A 56 -7.48 0.20 -2.76
CA VAL A 56 -7.25 -1.20 -2.43
C VAL A 56 -5.76 -1.56 -2.52
N GLU A 57 -5.08 -1.17 -3.61
CA GLU A 57 -3.63 -1.41 -3.75
C GLU A 57 -2.83 -0.79 -2.59
N LEU A 58 -3.19 0.42 -2.16
CA LEU A 58 -2.51 1.09 -1.06
C LEU A 58 -2.82 0.45 0.30
N GLN A 59 -4.05 -0.02 0.53
CA GLN A 59 -4.41 -0.78 1.73
C GLN A 59 -3.65 -2.10 1.81
N ASP A 60 -3.56 -2.85 0.70
CA ASP A 60 -2.83 -4.11 0.65
C ASP A 60 -1.34 -3.89 0.98
N LEU A 61 -0.75 -2.79 0.48
CA LEU A 61 0.65 -2.46 0.71
C LEU A 61 0.93 -2.01 2.15
N ILE A 62 0.03 -1.25 2.76
CA ILE A 62 0.10 -0.89 4.18
C ILE A 62 0.08 -2.16 5.04
N ALA A 63 -0.86 -3.07 4.78
CA ALA A 63 -0.96 -4.33 5.52
C ALA A 63 0.31 -5.18 5.39
N GLU A 64 0.91 -5.25 4.19
CA GLU A 64 2.18 -5.97 3.97
C GLU A 64 3.34 -5.38 4.80
N VAL A 65 3.40 -4.04 4.91
CA VAL A 65 4.42 -3.36 5.72
C VAL A 65 4.19 -3.58 7.21
N GLU A 66 2.94 -3.47 7.69
CA GLU A 66 2.57 -3.73 9.08
C GLU A 66 2.92 -5.17 9.48
N ASP A 67 2.52 -6.16 8.67
CA ASP A 67 2.85 -7.57 8.89
C ASP A 67 4.38 -7.78 8.96
N ARG A 68 5.14 -7.09 8.11
CA ARG A 68 6.61 -7.19 8.12
C ARG A 68 7.25 -6.58 9.37
N ILE A 69 6.73 -5.46 9.85
CA ILE A 69 7.19 -4.84 11.11
C ILE A 69 6.92 -5.80 12.27
N ASP A 70 5.71 -6.34 12.36
CA ASP A 70 5.32 -7.30 13.41
C ASP A 70 6.22 -8.54 13.40
N GLU A 71 6.53 -9.09 12.22
CA GLU A 71 7.49 -10.21 12.08
C GLU A 71 8.88 -9.89 12.62
N LEU A 72 9.41 -8.70 12.32
CA LEU A 72 10.74 -8.28 12.74
C LEU A 72 10.80 -7.94 14.24
N ASP A 73 9.70 -7.47 14.82
CA ASP A 73 9.56 -7.20 16.26
C ASP A 73 9.41 -8.49 17.08
N GLU A 74 8.73 -9.52 16.56
CA GLU A 74 8.61 -10.84 17.20
C GLU A 74 9.95 -11.62 17.23
N ASP A 75 10.84 -11.36 16.27
CA ASP A 75 12.16 -11.99 16.13
C ASP A 75 13.26 -11.38 17.05
N ASN A 76 12.97 -10.31 17.79
CA ASN A 76 13.92 -9.51 18.59
C ASN A 76 13.90 -9.83 20.10
#